data_AF-A0A7J2LY46-F1
#
_entry.id   AF-A0A7J2LY46-F1
#
_cell.length_a   1.000
_cell.length_b   1.000
_cell.length_c   1.000
_cell.angle_alpha   90.00
_cell.angle_beta   90.00
_cell.angle_gamma   90.00
#
_symmetry.space_group_name_H-M   'P 1'
#
loop_
_entity.id
_entity.type
_entity.pdbx_description
1 polymer ?
#
loop_
_entity_poly.entity_id
_entity_poly.type
_entity_poly.pdbx_seq_one_letter_code
_entity_poly.pdbx_strand_id
1 'polypeptide(L)'
;MGPSRERGRGANLRTYLPEVFIAIWIAFGATILVLTSGRWASKAINAMDFLISSLCLMGLFFIASILYIIKNQKLEALFSENWRHILAGLILLAFSGWIDLVEVTFHVPSILHYFKHASVALSLAITTWYLSEALLDASKVLMPVHKVPLLRPSWVAAAWAALALVLVLASRPWAWETLTPPRGVEMAFDATCLLITGMMALKIALSIRRSSEPSRWLLEGGASILALSALTSAFELFNDAFRIPSVLKILGVDGTGALAFGLTIAVLSYYHWGTTSLRTPLPLQISEVEEGIQLVEKVWQQLGDLSGRVILIERSTVTPYTELLEGLARSLRKSGFALVIITRRGSYVGFRLAKLAAVTLHVSSSRAGPPRQLGPGEFEIGVEPSIMLGLLGRVQAPEDKLAVLIEDTSGLLILLGEEDTYRLVRAIIDRLIPKGSVIVMVLSPGAHEERIVNLFRGLATDIIDVTRTPPTILRTI
;
A
#
# COMPACT_ATOMS: atom_id res chain seq x y z
N MET A 1 -5.65 -44.26 17.95
CA MET A 1 -4.62 -44.05 18.99
C MET A 1 -3.45 -43.33 18.35
N GLY A 2 -3.03 -42.23 18.98
CA GLY A 2 -2.05 -41.27 18.47
C GLY A 2 -2.69 -39.89 18.31
N PRO A 3 -2.53 -38.95 19.27
CA PRO A 3 -2.97 -37.59 19.06
C PRO A 3 -2.01 -36.95 18.05
N SER A 4 -2.51 -36.65 16.86
CA SER A 4 -1.82 -35.78 15.91
C SER A 4 -1.67 -34.42 16.58
N ARG A 5 -0.41 -34.05 16.84
CA ARG A 5 -0.01 -32.73 17.33
C ARG A 5 -0.68 -31.65 16.50
N GLU A 6 -1.67 -30.97 17.09
CA GLU A 6 -2.04 -29.63 16.71
C GLU A 6 -0.79 -28.75 16.82
N ARG A 7 -0.10 -28.53 15.70
CA ARG A 7 0.75 -27.35 15.57
C ARG A 7 -0.20 -26.17 15.50
N GLY A 8 -0.57 -25.65 16.66
CA GLY A 8 -0.99 -24.27 16.78
C GLY A 8 0.10 -23.41 16.16
N ARG A 9 -0.12 -22.96 14.92
CA ARG A 9 0.65 -21.86 14.34
C ARG A 9 0.26 -20.65 15.17
N GLY A 10 1.03 -20.38 16.22
CA GLY A 10 0.97 -19.10 16.90
C GLY A 10 1.10 -18.01 15.85
N ALA A 11 0.26 -16.98 15.94
CA ALA A 11 0.35 -15.80 15.10
C ALA A 11 1.83 -15.42 14.95
N ASN A 12 2.32 -15.37 13.71
CA ASN A 12 3.73 -15.15 13.42
C ASN A 12 4.13 -13.79 14.06
N LEU A 13 4.74 -13.80 15.25
CA LEU A 13 5.07 -12.56 15.98
C LEU A 13 5.96 -11.61 15.17
N ARG A 14 6.68 -12.15 14.18
CA ARG A 14 7.50 -11.36 13.24
C ARG A 14 6.68 -10.39 12.40
N THR A 15 5.44 -10.69 12.06
CA THR A 15 4.59 -9.79 11.24
C THR A 15 4.04 -8.61 12.04
N TYR A 16 4.13 -8.61 13.37
CA TYR A 16 3.60 -7.55 14.25
C TYR A 16 4.68 -6.84 15.07
N LEU A 17 5.96 -7.09 14.75
CA LEU A 17 7.08 -6.65 15.56
C LEU A 17 7.19 -5.11 15.64
N PRO A 18 6.99 -4.34 14.55
CA PRO A 18 6.98 -2.88 14.63
C PRO A 18 5.84 -2.32 15.48
N GLU A 19 4.63 -2.89 15.38
CA GLU A 19 3.45 -2.43 16.12
C GLU A 19 3.60 -2.67 17.62
N VAL A 20 4.05 -3.87 18.00
CA VAL A 20 4.27 -4.24 19.41
C VAL A 20 5.37 -3.36 20.00
N PHE A 21 6.47 -3.15 19.26
CA PHE A 21 7.54 -2.27 19.70
C PHE A 21 7.06 -0.83 19.91
N ILE A 22 6.29 -0.27 18.96
CA ILE A 22 5.74 1.09 19.07
C ILE A 22 4.79 1.19 20.26
N ALA A 23 3.92 0.21 20.49
CA ALA A 23 3.01 0.21 21.63
C ALA A 23 3.77 0.23 22.97
N ILE A 24 4.82 -0.59 23.09
CA ILE A 24 5.69 -0.61 24.28
C ILE A 24 6.42 0.73 24.43
N TRP A 25 6.92 1.30 23.32
CA TRP A 25 7.62 2.59 23.32
C TRP A 25 6.71 3.75 23.76
N ILE A 26 5.46 3.78 23.28
CA ILE A 26 4.46 4.76 23.70
C ILE A 26 4.12 4.58 25.18
N ALA A 27 3.93 3.34 25.65
CA ALA A 27 3.68 3.08 27.08
C ALA A 27 4.84 3.56 27.97
N PHE A 28 6.08 3.35 27.51
CA PHE A 28 7.27 3.88 28.18
C PHE A 28 7.29 5.41 28.20
N GLY A 29 7.01 6.06 27.06
CA GLY A 29 6.89 7.52 26.99
C GLY A 29 5.79 8.10 27.88
N ALA A 30 4.62 7.45 27.91
CA ALA A 30 3.52 7.82 28.80
C ALA A 30 3.92 7.70 30.27
N THR A 31 4.69 6.68 30.62
CA THR A 31 5.24 6.51 31.98
C THR A 31 6.19 7.65 32.33
N ILE A 32 7.09 8.06 31.41
CA ILE A 32 7.98 9.22 31.61
C ILE A 32 7.17 10.49 31.85
N LEU A 33 6.12 10.72 31.06
CA LEU A 33 5.24 11.89 31.20
C LEU A 33 4.56 11.92 32.58
N VAL A 34 3.96 10.80 33.01
CA VAL A 34 3.33 10.71 34.33
C VAL A 34 4.34 10.99 35.44
N LEU A 35 5.51 10.35 35.40
CA LEU A 35 6.55 10.51 36.41
C LEU A 35 7.14 11.92 36.47
N THR A 36 7.15 12.63 35.34
CA THR A 36 7.73 13.99 35.26
C THR A 36 6.70 15.10 35.43
N SER A 37 5.41 14.82 35.29
CA SER A 37 4.32 15.80 35.33
C SER A 37 4.33 16.71 36.55
N GLY A 38 4.68 16.17 37.73
CA GLY A 38 4.79 16.96 38.97
C GLY A 38 5.94 17.98 38.99
N ARG A 39 6.82 17.99 37.99
CA ARG A 39 7.96 18.92 37.88
C ARG A 39 7.76 19.97 36.78
N TRP A 40 6.63 19.96 36.09
CA TRP A 40 6.39 20.88 34.97
C TRP A 40 6.05 22.28 35.50
N ALA A 41 6.63 23.29 34.87
CA ALA A 41 6.33 24.70 35.16
C ALA A 41 5.64 25.35 33.96
N SER A 42 4.59 26.14 34.19
CA SER A 42 3.89 26.84 33.12
C SER A 42 4.83 27.76 32.34
N LYS A 43 4.71 27.76 31.02
CA LYS A 43 5.44 28.65 30.12
C LYS A 43 4.47 29.67 29.50
N ALA A 44 4.92 30.89 29.25
CA ALA A 44 4.15 31.86 28.48
C ALA A 44 3.96 31.32 27.05
N ILE A 45 2.70 31.15 26.64
CA ILE A 45 2.36 30.52 25.36
C ILE A 45 2.53 31.53 24.24
N ASN A 46 3.39 31.22 23.26
CA ASN A 46 3.37 31.90 21.98
C ASN A 46 2.19 31.35 21.15
N ALA A 47 1.22 32.20 20.85
CA ALA A 47 0.00 31.80 20.13
C ALA A 47 0.30 31.17 18.76
N MET A 48 1.34 31.64 18.06
CA MET A 48 1.71 31.11 16.75
C MET A 48 2.31 29.71 16.86
N ASP A 49 3.25 29.49 17.78
CA ASP A 49 3.88 28.18 17.98
C ASP A 49 2.84 27.15 18.41
N PHE A 50 1.94 27.54 19.32
CA PHE A 50 0.84 26.69 19.78
C PHE A 50 -0.12 26.32 18.65
N LEU A 51 -0.49 27.29 17.82
CA LEU A 51 -1.38 27.08 16.68
C LEU A 51 -0.75 26.17 15.63
N ILE A 52 0.53 26.38 15.29
CA ILE A 52 1.27 25.53 14.36
C ILE A 52 1.37 24.10 14.88
N SER A 53 1.83 23.90 16.13
CA SER A 53 1.92 22.55 16.72
C SER A 53 0.57 21.85 16.79
N SER A 54 -0.50 22.57 17.13
CA SER A 54 -1.86 22.02 17.16
C SER A 54 -2.36 21.62 15.79
N LEU A 55 -2.14 22.45 14.75
CA LEU A 55 -2.51 22.14 13.37
C LEU A 55 -1.74 20.94 12.82
N CYS A 56 -0.43 20.84 13.10
CA CYS A 56 0.38 19.70 12.73
C CYS A 56 -0.13 18.41 13.39
N LEU A 57 -0.44 18.46 14.69
CA LEU A 57 -1.00 17.33 15.42
C LEU A 57 -2.37 16.91 14.88
N MET A 58 -3.27 17.87 14.59
CA MET A 58 -4.56 17.59 13.95
C MET A 58 -4.37 16.95 12.58
N GLY A 59 -3.43 17.44 11.76
CA GLY A 59 -3.11 16.85 10.47
C GLY A 59 -2.65 15.39 10.58
N LEU A 60 -1.79 15.09 11.56
CA LEU A 60 -1.34 13.73 11.84
C LEU A 60 -2.49 12.81 12.26
N PHE A 61 -3.36 13.27 13.18
CA PHE A 61 -4.55 12.52 13.57
C PHE A 61 -5.52 12.31 12.41
N PHE A 62 -5.69 13.30 11.53
CA PHE A 62 -6.53 13.18 10.35
C PHE A 62 -6.01 12.10 9.40
N ILE A 63 -4.71 12.08 9.10
CA ILE A 63 -4.09 11.06 8.26
C ILE A 63 -4.18 9.67 8.92
N ALA A 64 -3.86 9.57 10.21
CA ALA A 64 -3.95 8.32 10.96
C ALA A 64 -5.40 7.80 11.01
N SER A 65 -6.39 8.68 11.13
CA SER A 65 -7.81 8.34 11.11
C SER A 65 -8.25 7.83 9.74
N ILE A 66 -7.79 8.43 8.65
CA ILE A 66 -8.05 7.93 7.30
C ILE A 66 -7.49 6.50 7.14
N LEU A 67 -6.24 6.26 7.54
CA LEU A 67 -5.63 4.93 7.48
C LEU A 67 -6.35 3.92 8.40
N TYR A 68 -6.84 4.37 9.55
CA TYR A 68 -7.65 3.55 10.44
C TYR A 68 -9.04 3.24 9.86
N ILE A 69 -9.68 4.17 9.15
CA ILE A 69 -10.93 3.92 8.44
C ILE A 69 -10.69 2.92 7.30
N ILE A 70 -9.61 3.08 6.54
CA ILE A 70 -9.18 2.14 5.49
C ILE A 70 -9.02 0.72 6.06
N LYS A 71 -8.37 0.59 7.23
CA LYS A 71 -8.28 -0.66 7.97
C LYS A 71 -9.66 -1.24 8.27
N ASN A 72 -10.53 -0.44 8.91
CA ASN A 72 -11.84 -0.91 9.36
C ASN A 72 -12.77 -1.28 8.21
N GLN A 73 -12.64 -0.61 7.06
CA GLN A 73 -13.37 -0.95 5.84
C GLN A 73 -12.75 -2.14 5.08
N LYS A 74 -11.72 -2.80 5.64
CA LYS A 74 -11.01 -3.95 5.05
C LYS A 74 -10.52 -3.67 3.63
N LEU A 75 -10.23 -2.39 3.35
CA LEU A 75 -9.62 -1.94 2.11
C LEU A 75 -8.12 -2.25 2.06
N GLU A 76 -7.58 -2.95 3.06
CA GLU A 76 -6.19 -3.40 3.17
C GLU A 76 -5.73 -4.14 1.91
N ALA A 77 -6.63 -4.86 1.23
CA ALA A 77 -6.33 -5.56 -0.02
C ALA A 77 -5.95 -4.64 -1.19
N LEU A 78 -6.26 -3.34 -1.09
CA LEU A 78 -5.87 -2.31 -2.05
C LEU A 78 -4.52 -1.66 -1.72
N PHE A 79 -3.95 -1.94 -0.54
CA PHE A 79 -2.69 -1.40 -0.06
C PHE A 79 -1.59 -2.47 0.00
N SER A 80 -0.33 -2.04 0.03
CA SER A 80 0.82 -2.92 0.29
C SER A 80 0.63 -3.62 1.65
N GLU A 81 1.11 -4.86 1.78
CA GLU A 81 1.06 -5.66 3.02
C GLU A 81 1.65 -4.90 4.24
N ASN A 82 2.47 -3.88 3.98
CA ASN A 82 3.20 -3.07 4.96
C ASN A 82 2.45 -1.82 5.48
N TRP A 83 1.22 -1.55 5.04
CA TRP A 83 0.50 -0.31 5.39
C TRP A 83 0.30 -0.14 6.90
N ARG A 84 0.18 -1.25 7.64
CA ARG A 84 0.01 -1.29 9.10
C ARG A 84 1.19 -0.64 9.84
N HIS A 85 2.40 -0.87 9.33
CA HIS A 85 3.61 -0.31 9.89
C HIS A 85 3.72 1.21 9.64
N ILE A 86 3.19 1.69 8.51
CA ILE A 86 3.08 3.13 8.23
C ILE A 86 2.14 3.79 9.25
N LEU A 87 0.97 3.19 9.51
CA LEU A 87 0.04 3.67 10.53
C LEU A 87 0.69 3.67 11.92
N ALA A 88 1.40 2.62 12.29
CA ALA A 88 2.09 2.55 13.57
C ALA A 88 3.12 3.68 13.73
N GLY A 89 3.94 3.92 12.71
CA GLY A 89 4.89 5.04 12.70
C GLY A 89 4.20 6.40 12.82
N LEU A 90 3.07 6.61 12.12
CA LEU A 90 2.28 7.85 12.23
C LEU A 90 1.66 8.04 13.62
N ILE A 91 1.22 6.96 14.28
CA ILE A 91 0.74 7.02 15.68
C ILE A 91 1.88 7.47 16.60
N LEU A 92 3.09 6.93 16.43
CA LEU A 92 4.26 7.38 17.18
C LEU A 92 4.59 8.85 16.90
N LEU A 93 4.42 9.32 15.65
CA LEU A 93 4.63 10.73 15.29
C LEU A 93 3.60 11.63 15.97
N ALA A 94 2.33 11.22 16.00
CA ALA A 94 1.27 11.95 16.69
C ALA A 94 1.52 12.01 18.20
N PHE A 95 2.03 10.93 18.79
CA PHE A 95 2.45 10.93 20.19
C PHE A 95 3.59 11.92 20.46
N SER A 96 4.61 11.96 19.60
CA SER A 96 5.67 12.98 19.68
C SER A 96 5.13 14.40 19.49
N GLY A 97 4.20 14.63 18.56
CA GLY A 97 3.58 15.93 18.33
C GLY A 97 2.73 16.40 19.52
N TRP A 98 2.16 15.46 20.29
CA TRP A 98 1.53 15.79 21.57
C TRP A 98 2.56 16.21 22.62
N ILE A 99 3.73 15.56 22.69
CA ILE A 99 4.83 15.99 23.56
C ILE A 99 5.32 17.40 23.16
N ASP A 100 5.43 17.72 21.86
CA ASP A 100 5.74 19.07 21.38
C ASP A 100 4.73 20.10 21.89
N LEU A 101 3.43 19.78 21.85
CA LEU A 101 2.39 20.67 22.39
C LEU A 101 2.57 20.91 23.90
N VAL A 102 3.00 19.88 24.64
CA VAL A 102 3.35 20.01 26.06
C VAL A 102 4.59 20.91 26.23
N GLU A 103 5.62 20.80 25.40
CA GLU A 103 6.82 21.67 25.44
C GLU A 103 6.54 23.15 25.11
N VAL A 104 5.52 23.40 24.27
CA VAL A 104 5.05 24.77 23.98
C VAL A 104 4.37 25.39 25.20
N THR A 105 3.68 24.58 26.01
CA THR A 105 2.87 25.04 27.16
C THR A 105 3.60 24.98 28.50
N PHE A 106 4.58 24.09 28.65
CA PHE A 106 5.30 23.85 29.89
C PHE A 106 6.81 23.78 29.68
N HIS A 107 7.57 24.19 30.70
CA HIS A 107 8.96 23.81 30.86
C HIS A 107 9.01 22.36 31.35
N VAL A 108 9.45 21.46 30.47
CA VAL A 108 9.55 20.03 30.76
C VAL A 108 11.01 19.62 31.01
N PRO A 109 11.25 18.50 31.73
CA PRO A 109 12.62 18.01 31.92
C PRO A 109 13.25 17.52 30.61
N SER A 110 14.59 17.66 30.50
CA SER A 110 15.35 17.29 29.29
C SER A 110 15.17 15.82 28.86
N ILE A 111 14.83 14.91 29.77
CA ILE A 111 14.55 13.51 29.43
C ILE A 111 13.37 13.38 28.47
N LEU A 112 12.36 14.24 28.60
CA LEU A 112 11.19 14.23 27.72
C LEU A 112 11.54 14.74 26.33
N HIS A 113 12.40 15.76 26.28
CA HIS A 113 12.95 16.31 25.04
C HIS A 113 13.79 15.27 24.27
N TYR A 114 14.67 14.53 24.95
CA TYR A 114 15.44 13.44 24.33
C TYR A 114 14.55 12.30 23.85
N PHE A 115 13.57 11.91 24.68
CA PHE A 115 12.61 10.88 24.33
C PHE A 115 11.79 11.28 23.09
N LYS A 116 11.38 12.56 23.00
CA LYS A 116 10.69 13.11 21.84
C LYS A 116 11.53 12.99 20.57
N HIS A 117 12.78 13.48 20.59
CA HIS A 117 13.67 13.39 19.42
C HIS A 117 13.90 11.94 18.97
N ALA A 118 14.14 11.03 19.91
CA ALA A 118 14.25 9.60 19.60
C ALA A 118 12.96 9.04 18.98
N SER A 119 11.79 9.44 19.49
CA SER A 119 10.48 9.01 19.00
C SER A 119 10.18 9.54 17.60
N VAL A 120 10.53 10.80 17.31
CA VAL A 120 10.40 11.38 15.97
C VAL A 120 11.34 10.68 14.98
N ALA A 121 12.60 10.47 15.34
CA ALA A 121 13.56 9.78 14.46
C ALA A 121 13.13 8.33 14.17
N LEU A 122 12.67 7.61 15.20
CA LEU A 122 12.15 6.25 15.06
C LEU A 122 10.89 6.20 14.19
N SER A 123 9.96 7.12 14.42
CA SER A 123 8.76 7.26 13.61
C SER A 123 9.10 7.54 12.14
N LEU A 124 10.03 8.47 11.89
CA LEU A 124 10.51 8.81 10.56
C LEU A 124 11.15 7.60 9.87
N ALA A 125 11.99 6.84 10.58
CA ALA A 125 12.61 5.63 10.04
C ALA A 125 11.57 4.58 9.61
N ILE A 126 10.59 4.28 10.47
CA ILE A 126 9.54 3.30 10.20
C ILE A 126 8.65 3.78 9.04
N THR A 127 8.12 5.00 9.14
CA THR A 127 7.19 5.54 8.14
C THR A 127 7.85 5.64 6.77
N THR A 128 9.05 6.24 6.66
CA THR A 128 9.73 6.40 5.37
C THR A 128 10.18 5.07 4.77
N TRP A 129 10.60 4.10 5.61
CA TRP A 129 10.94 2.76 5.12
C TRP A 129 9.75 2.06 4.50
N TYR A 130 8.65 1.91 5.23
CA TYR A 130 7.49 1.17 4.74
C TYR A 130 6.72 1.94 3.67
N LEU A 131 6.72 3.28 3.71
CA LEU A 131 6.21 4.09 2.61
C LEU A 131 7.05 3.90 1.34
N SER A 132 8.39 3.81 1.45
CA SER A 132 9.24 3.52 0.28
C SER A 132 8.90 2.16 -0.34
N GLU A 133 8.63 1.14 0.48
CA GLU A 133 8.21 -0.18 0.00
C GLU A 133 6.83 -0.12 -0.66
N ALA A 134 5.86 0.56 -0.04
CA ALA A 134 4.54 0.75 -0.62
C ALA A 134 4.59 1.50 -1.95
N LEU A 135 5.45 2.52 -2.09
CA LEU A 135 5.65 3.24 -3.35
C LEU A 135 6.29 2.33 -4.41
N LEU A 136 7.29 1.53 -4.04
CA LEU A 136 7.92 0.57 -4.95
C LEU A 136 6.94 -0.52 -5.39
N ASP A 137 6.10 -1.02 -4.50
CA ASP A 137 5.06 -1.99 -4.81
C ASP A 137 3.98 -1.39 -5.71
N ALA A 138 3.48 -0.20 -5.39
CA ALA A 138 2.54 0.53 -6.24
C ALA A 138 3.13 0.77 -7.64
N SER A 139 4.42 1.09 -7.73
CA SER A 139 5.09 1.32 -9.02
C SER A 139 5.06 0.11 -9.96
N LYS A 140 5.02 -1.13 -9.44
CA LYS A 140 4.92 -2.36 -10.26
C LYS A 140 3.55 -2.53 -10.91
N VAL A 141 2.55 -1.87 -10.34
CA VAL A 141 1.13 -2.09 -10.61
C VAL A 141 0.52 -0.86 -11.32
N LEU A 142 1.17 0.29 -11.39
CA LEU A 142 0.56 1.50 -11.97
C LEU A 142 0.49 1.50 -13.51
N MET A 143 -0.68 1.90 -14.04
CA MET A 143 -0.90 2.21 -15.46
C MET A 143 -1.45 3.62 -15.66
N PRO A 144 -1.10 4.30 -16.77
CA PRO A 144 -1.64 5.61 -17.08
C PRO A 144 -3.03 5.46 -17.71
N VAL A 145 -4.05 6.06 -17.10
CA VAL A 145 -5.37 6.27 -17.71
C VAL A 145 -5.38 7.60 -18.45
N HIS A 146 -4.62 8.58 -17.96
CA HIS A 146 -4.43 9.89 -18.57
C HIS A 146 -2.92 10.18 -18.77
N LYS A 147 -2.60 11.22 -19.55
CA LYS A 147 -1.21 11.64 -19.76
C LYS A 147 -0.57 12.09 -18.44
N VAL A 148 0.65 11.64 -18.20
CA VAL A 148 1.49 12.05 -17.07
C VAL A 148 1.81 13.56 -17.18
N PRO A 149 1.85 14.32 -16.08
CA PRO A 149 2.28 15.72 -16.11
C PRO A 149 3.67 15.88 -16.71
N LEU A 150 3.84 16.88 -17.58
CA LEU A 150 5.12 17.19 -18.22
C LEU A 150 6.17 17.65 -17.21
N LEU A 151 5.73 18.36 -16.17
CA LEU A 151 6.61 18.82 -15.10
C LEU A 151 7.00 17.62 -14.22
N ARG A 152 8.30 17.29 -14.22
CA ARG A 152 8.83 16.21 -13.39
C ARG A 152 9.12 16.69 -11.98
N PRO A 153 8.70 15.95 -10.93
CA PRO A 153 9.04 16.25 -9.55
C PRO A 153 10.55 16.42 -9.32
N SER A 154 11.34 15.60 -10.01
CA SER A 154 12.80 15.62 -9.95
C SER A 154 13.40 16.95 -10.45
N TRP A 155 12.78 17.60 -11.45
CA TRP A 155 13.23 18.90 -11.94
C TRP A 155 12.95 20.01 -10.93
N VAL A 156 11.79 19.95 -10.26
CA VAL A 156 11.42 20.92 -9.20
C VAL A 156 12.40 20.81 -8.04
N ALA A 157 12.67 19.59 -7.56
CA ALA A 157 13.63 19.38 -6.47
C ALA A 157 15.06 19.76 -6.86
N ALA A 158 15.51 19.42 -8.08
CA ALA A 158 16.85 19.79 -8.56
C ALA A 158 17.01 21.30 -8.72
N ALA A 159 16.01 21.99 -9.28
CA ALA A 159 16.03 23.45 -9.40
C ALA A 159 16.06 24.14 -8.03
N TRP A 160 15.28 23.63 -7.07
CA TRP A 160 15.30 24.16 -5.71
C TRP A 160 16.64 23.90 -5.00
N ALA A 161 17.20 22.70 -5.13
CA ALA A 161 18.51 22.38 -4.55
C ALA A 161 19.62 23.24 -5.16
N ALA A 162 19.57 23.51 -6.48
CA ALA A 162 20.51 24.42 -7.13
C ALA A 162 20.37 25.86 -6.61
N LEU A 163 19.13 26.35 -6.46
CA LEU A 163 18.86 27.67 -5.86
C LEU A 163 19.38 27.74 -4.42
N ALA A 164 19.09 26.73 -3.60
CA ALA A 164 19.56 26.61 -2.22
C ALA A 164 21.10 26.64 -2.15
N LEU A 165 21.78 25.90 -3.02
CA LEU A 165 23.25 25.90 -3.11
C LEU A 165 23.80 27.29 -3.47
N VAL A 166 23.20 27.97 -4.44
CA VAL A 166 23.59 29.34 -4.82
C VAL A 166 23.44 30.30 -3.66
N LEU A 167 22.33 30.22 -2.91
CA LEU A 167 22.09 31.05 -1.73
C LEU A 167 23.10 30.77 -0.62
N VAL A 168 23.43 29.49 -0.36
CA VAL A 168 24.47 29.11 0.61
C VAL A 168 25.80 29.72 0.19
N LEU A 169 26.26 29.52 -1.04
CA LEU A 169 27.53 30.06 -1.51
C LEU A 169 27.57 31.60 -1.48
N ALA A 170 26.48 32.26 -1.87
CA ALA A 170 26.35 33.72 -1.83
C ALA A 170 26.46 34.28 -0.40
N SER A 171 26.00 33.52 0.59
CA SER A 171 26.10 33.89 2.00
C SER A 171 27.48 33.72 2.63
N ARG A 172 28.45 33.18 1.88
CA ARG A 172 29.84 32.95 2.31
C ARG A 172 29.92 32.08 3.58
N PRO A 173 29.69 30.76 3.47
CA PRO A 173 29.58 29.86 4.62
C PRO A 173 30.85 29.79 5.47
N TRP A 174 32.03 30.07 4.89
CA TRP A 174 33.30 30.19 5.60
C TRP A 174 33.38 31.40 6.54
N ALA A 175 32.44 32.34 6.48
CA ALA A 175 32.34 33.49 7.36
C ALA A 175 31.27 33.32 8.46
N TRP A 176 30.58 32.17 8.51
CA TRP A 176 29.58 31.93 9.55
C TRP A 176 30.26 31.70 10.91
N GLU A 177 29.72 32.35 11.95
CA GLU A 177 30.16 32.13 13.32
C GLU A 177 29.66 30.76 13.82
N THR A 178 30.55 30.00 14.45
CA THR A 178 30.17 28.78 15.16
C THR A 178 29.36 29.11 16.41
N LEU A 179 28.32 28.33 16.68
CA LEU A 179 27.58 28.44 17.94
C LEU A 179 28.43 27.87 19.09
N THR A 180 28.56 28.63 20.18
CA THR A 180 29.29 28.22 21.39
C THR A 180 28.42 28.35 22.64
N PRO A 181 27.99 27.24 23.27
CA PRO A 181 28.14 25.85 22.82
C PRO A 181 27.23 25.52 21.62
N PRO A 182 27.61 24.55 20.77
CA PRO A 182 26.73 24.03 19.73
C PRO A 182 25.58 23.24 20.36
N ARG A 183 24.46 23.14 19.63
CA ARG A 183 23.27 22.39 20.05
C ARG A 183 23.44 20.90 19.78
N GLY A 184 24.30 20.25 20.56
CA GLY A 184 24.80 18.91 20.24
C GLY A 184 23.72 17.83 20.12
N VAL A 185 22.60 17.95 20.84
CA VAL A 185 21.50 16.99 20.79
C VAL A 185 20.66 17.18 19.53
N GLU A 186 20.33 18.43 19.22
CA GLU A 186 19.56 18.82 18.05
C GLU A 186 20.35 18.52 16.76
N MET A 187 21.66 18.78 16.76
CA MET A 187 22.56 18.36 15.69
C MET A 187 22.54 16.84 15.45
N ALA A 188 22.59 16.04 16.52
CA ALA A 188 22.55 14.58 16.39
C ALA A 188 21.20 14.09 15.85
N PHE A 189 20.11 14.73 16.28
CA PHE A 189 18.77 14.48 15.78
C PHE A 189 18.63 14.81 14.29
N ASP A 190 19.04 16.01 13.87
CA ASP A 190 18.93 16.45 12.47
C ASP A 190 19.84 15.66 11.54
N ALA A 191 21.05 15.29 11.99
CA ALA A 191 21.92 14.38 11.26
C ALA A 191 21.25 13.00 11.06
N THR A 192 20.52 12.52 12.06
CA THR A 192 19.78 11.25 11.97
C THR A 192 18.62 11.37 10.97
N CYS A 193 17.84 12.46 11.03
CA CYS A 193 16.76 12.73 10.08
C CYS A 193 17.27 12.86 8.64
N LEU A 194 18.39 13.55 8.45
CA LEU A 194 19.09 13.68 7.16
C LEU A 194 19.50 12.31 6.61
N LEU A 195 20.12 11.46 7.44
CA LEU A 195 20.54 10.12 7.02
C LEU A 195 19.35 9.25 6.63
N ILE A 196 18.30 9.21 7.45
CA ILE A 196 17.09 8.40 7.18
C ILE A 196 16.45 8.83 5.86
N THR A 197 16.14 10.11 5.71
CA THR A 197 15.46 10.64 4.52
C THR A 197 16.32 10.55 3.27
N GLY A 198 17.62 10.86 3.37
CA GLY A 198 18.58 10.74 2.27
C GLY A 198 18.76 9.30 1.79
N MET A 199 18.90 8.33 2.71
CA MET A 199 19.00 6.91 2.36
C MET A 199 17.73 6.41 1.68
N MET A 200 16.55 6.81 2.17
CA MET A 200 15.28 6.39 1.56
C MET A 200 15.07 7.05 0.18
N ALA A 201 15.44 8.32 0.03
CA ALA A 201 15.44 8.99 -1.27
C ALA A 201 16.33 8.23 -2.28
N LEU A 202 17.53 7.83 -1.86
CA LEU A 202 18.46 7.06 -2.71
C LEU A 202 17.90 5.68 -3.07
N LYS A 203 17.32 4.95 -2.10
CA LYS A 203 16.66 3.64 -2.31
C LYS A 203 15.60 3.73 -3.42
N ILE A 204 14.73 4.74 -3.36
CA ILE A 204 13.71 4.96 -4.38
C ILE A 204 14.35 5.39 -5.71
N ALA A 205 15.31 6.33 -5.68
CA ALA A 205 15.95 6.87 -6.87
C ALA A 205 16.64 5.80 -7.73
N LEU A 206 17.30 4.83 -7.10
CA LEU A 206 17.94 3.70 -7.78
C LEU A 206 16.94 2.81 -8.55
N SER A 207 15.67 2.81 -8.15
CA SER A 207 14.61 2.00 -8.77
C SER A 207 13.89 2.71 -9.94
N ILE A 208 14.10 4.02 -10.11
CA ILE A 208 13.41 4.85 -11.13
C ILE A 208 13.73 4.41 -12.56
N ARG A 209 14.99 4.05 -12.85
CA ARG A 209 15.46 3.76 -14.22
C ARG A 209 14.76 2.58 -14.90
N ARG A 210 14.18 1.66 -14.12
CA ARG A 210 13.53 0.43 -14.61
C ARG A 210 12.01 0.54 -14.70
N SER A 211 11.44 1.73 -14.45
CA SER A 211 10.00 1.92 -14.25
C SER A 211 9.31 2.56 -15.46
N SER A 212 8.05 2.17 -15.70
CA SER A 212 7.18 2.78 -16.73
C SER A 212 6.87 4.26 -16.42
N GLU A 213 6.45 5.09 -17.38
CA GLU A 213 6.26 6.54 -17.15
C GLU A 213 5.41 6.94 -15.91
N PRO A 214 4.20 6.41 -15.67
CA PRO A 214 3.43 6.77 -14.47
C PRO A 214 4.06 6.23 -13.18
N SER A 215 4.70 5.05 -13.23
CA SER A 215 5.47 4.49 -12.12
C SER A 215 6.69 5.36 -11.81
N ARG A 216 7.35 5.84 -12.86
CA ARG A 216 8.52 6.70 -12.81
C ARG A 216 8.16 8.05 -12.19
N TRP A 217 7.01 8.63 -12.54
CA TRP A 217 6.56 9.89 -11.95
C TRP A 217 6.22 9.74 -10.46
N LEU A 218 5.65 8.60 -10.03
CA LEU A 218 5.41 8.29 -8.61
C LEU A 218 6.74 8.22 -7.85
N LEU A 219 7.67 7.42 -8.35
CA LEU A 219 8.96 7.19 -7.70
C LEU A 219 9.83 8.44 -7.73
N GLU A 220 9.83 9.21 -8.82
CA GLU A 220 10.46 10.53 -8.89
C GLU A 220 9.82 11.47 -7.86
N GLY A 221 8.50 11.47 -7.72
CA GLY A 221 7.77 12.22 -6.70
C GLY A 221 8.23 11.88 -5.29
N GLY A 222 8.15 10.60 -4.92
CA GLY A 222 8.56 10.11 -3.60
C GLY A 222 10.04 10.39 -3.28
N ALA A 223 10.94 10.11 -4.22
CA ALA A 223 12.36 10.41 -4.06
C ALA A 223 12.63 11.91 -3.91
N SER A 224 11.93 12.75 -4.68
CA SER A 224 12.08 14.22 -4.63
C SER A 224 11.58 14.80 -3.31
N ILE A 225 10.44 14.33 -2.80
CA ILE A 225 9.91 14.74 -1.50
C ILE A 225 10.90 14.38 -0.39
N LEU A 226 11.40 13.14 -0.37
CA LEU A 226 12.39 12.70 0.62
C LEU A 226 13.72 13.46 0.50
N ALA A 227 14.16 13.79 -0.72
CA ALA A 227 15.37 14.60 -0.94
C ALA A 227 15.19 16.04 -0.43
N LEU A 228 14.01 16.64 -0.61
CA LEU A 228 13.70 17.96 -0.04
C LEU A 228 13.62 17.91 1.50
N SER A 229 13.07 16.83 2.08
CA SER A 229 13.11 16.61 3.53
C SER A 229 14.55 16.45 4.06
N ALA A 230 15.40 15.74 3.32
CA ALA A 230 16.82 15.63 3.63
C ALA A 230 17.51 17.02 3.57
N LEU A 231 17.22 17.81 2.53
CA LEU A 231 17.75 19.18 2.41
C LEU A 231 17.30 20.07 3.57
N THR A 232 16.03 19.96 4.00
CA THR A 232 15.50 20.67 5.17
C THR A 232 16.29 20.30 6.43
N SER A 233 16.54 19.01 6.65
CA SER A 233 17.33 18.51 7.80
C SER A 233 18.79 18.97 7.73
N ALA A 234 19.37 19.12 6.54
CA ALA A 234 20.71 19.68 6.37
C ALA A 234 20.78 21.16 6.75
N PHE A 235 19.74 21.94 6.43
CA PHE A 235 19.66 23.34 6.83
C PHE A 235 19.49 23.51 8.34
N GLU A 236 18.69 22.67 9.00
CA GLU A 236 18.58 22.68 10.45
C GLU A 236 19.89 22.27 11.14
N LEU A 237 20.57 21.26 10.60
CA LEU A 237 21.92 20.89 11.07
C LEU A 237 22.92 22.06 10.96
N PHE A 238 22.86 22.86 9.89
CA PHE A 238 23.66 24.07 9.78
C PHE A 238 23.23 25.14 10.79
N ASN A 239 21.94 25.32 11.01
CA ASN A 239 21.38 26.27 11.97
C ASN A 239 21.74 25.92 13.43
N ASP A 240 21.95 24.64 13.74
CA ASP A 240 22.34 24.17 15.07
C ASP A 240 23.85 24.18 15.32
N ALA A 241 24.65 24.21 14.26
CA ALA A 241 26.10 24.32 14.32
C ALA A 241 26.62 25.77 14.17
N PHE A 242 25.92 26.59 13.38
CA PHE A 242 26.36 27.92 12.95
C PHE A 242 25.25 28.96 13.06
N ARG A 243 25.64 30.23 13.24
CA ARG A 243 24.74 31.37 13.08
C ARG A 243 24.54 31.68 11.59
N ILE A 244 23.56 31.02 10.98
CA ILE A 244 23.22 31.25 9.57
C ILE A 244 22.37 32.51 9.38
N PRO A 245 22.47 33.21 8.23
CA PRO A 245 21.60 34.34 7.92
C PRO A 245 20.11 33.98 7.95
N SER A 246 19.26 34.89 8.43
CA SER A 246 17.81 34.65 8.57
C SER A 246 17.13 34.27 7.25
N VAL A 247 17.58 34.84 6.13
CA VAL A 247 17.07 34.51 4.78
C VAL A 247 17.33 33.04 4.43
N LEU A 248 18.50 32.50 4.80
CA LEU A 248 18.85 31.10 4.59
C LEU A 248 18.06 30.17 5.51
N LYS A 249 17.81 30.59 6.75
CA LYS A 249 16.95 29.85 7.66
C LYS A 249 15.53 29.73 7.09
N ILE A 250 14.92 30.85 6.71
CA ILE A 250 13.54 30.86 6.19
C ILE A 250 13.43 30.09 4.88
N LEU A 251 14.32 30.34 3.91
CA LEU A 251 14.24 29.67 2.61
C LEU A 251 14.68 28.20 2.69
N GLY A 252 15.72 27.91 3.46
CA GLY A 252 16.31 26.59 3.60
C GLY A 252 15.45 25.62 4.40
N VAL A 253 14.82 26.09 5.48
CA VAL A 253 13.94 25.28 6.33
C VAL A 253 12.50 25.40 5.87
N ASP A 254 11.88 26.57 6.05
CA ASP A 254 10.43 26.75 5.81
C ASP A 254 10.09 26.63 4.32
N GLY A 255 10.89 27.26 3.45
CA GLY A 255 10.70 27.22 2.00
C GLY A 255 10.84 25.80 1.42
N THR A 256 11.87 25.07 1.83
CA THR A 256 12.08 23.68 1.40
C THR A 256 10.98 22.75 1.93
N GLY A 257 10.57 22.92 3.20
CA GLY A 257 9.47 22.17 3.80
C GLY A 257 8.15 22.41 3.09
N ALA A 258 7.81 23.67 2.81
CA ALA A 258 6.62 24.06 2.06
C ALA A 258 6.61 23.48 0.64
N LEU A 259 7.77 23.47 -0.04
CA LEU A 259 7.90 22.87 -1.36
C LEU A 259 7.70 21.35 -1.31
N ALA A 260 8.28 20.66 -0.33
CA ALA A 260 8.09 19.23 -0.13
C ALA A 260 6.61 18.88 0.11
N PHE A 261 5.91 19.68 0.92
CA PHE A 261 4.48 19.53 1.17
C PHE A 261 3.64 19.77 -0.10
N GLY A 262 3.90 20.86 -0.82
CA GLY A 262 3.22 21.17 -2.09
C GLY A 262 3.42 20.07 -3.14
N LEU A 263 4.64 19.52 -3.23
CA LEU A 263 4.95 18.41 -4.11
C LEU A 263 4.23 17.13 -3.68
N THR A 264 4.11 16.87 -2.37
CA THR A 264 3.32 15.74 -1.84
C THR A 264 1.86 15.83 -2.26
N ILE A 265 1.24 17.00 -2.13
CA ILE A 265 -0.15 17.22 -2.58
C ILE A 265 -0.27 16.99 -4.09
N ALA A 266 0.65 17.54 -4.88
CA ALA A 266 0.62 17.39 -6.33
C ALA A 266 0.75 15.91 -6.76
N VAL A 267 1.67 15.18 -6.12
CA VAL A 267 1.88 13.75 -6.39
C VAL A 267 0.63 12.96 -6.02
N LEU A 268 0.12 13.11 -4.80
CA LEU A 268 -1.08 12.39 -4.35
C LEU A 268 -2.31 12.73 -5.19
N SER A 269 -2.51 14.00 -5.56
CA SER A 269 -3.66 14.44 -6.35
C SER A 269 -3.69 13.78 -7.72
N TYR A 270 -2.52 13.63 -8.37
CA TYR A 270 -2.42 12.90 -9.64
C TYR A 270 -2.95 11.47 -9.50
N TYR A 271 -2.50 10.72 -8.50
CA TYR A 271 -2.93 9.33 -8.29
C TYR A 271 -4.37 9.21 -7.77
N HIS A 272 -4.88 10.22 -7.06
CA HIS A 272 -6.22 10.18 -6.48
C HIS A 272 -7.34 10.54 -7.47
N TRP A 273 -7.09 11.42 -8.46
CA TRP A 273 -8.10 11.83 -9.45
C TRP A 273 -8.40 10.76 -10.53
N GLY A 274 -8.11 9.48 -10.28
CA GLY A 274 -8.40 8.40 -11.22
C GLY A 274 -7.59 8.48 -12.53
N THR A 275 -6.47 9.20 -12.54
CA THR A 275 -5.57 9.27 -13.71
C THR A 275 -4.73 8.01 -13.88
N THR A 276 -4.75 7.11 -12.89
CA THR A 276 -4.02 5.84 -12.88
C THR A 276 -4.90 4.66 -12.48
N SER A 277 -4.69 3.50 -13.12
CA SER A 277 -5.36 2.23 -12.80
C SER A 277 -4.35 1.25 -12.22
N LEU A 278 -4.80 0.37 -11.31
CA LEU A 278 -4.02 -0.78 -10.84
C LEU A 278 -4.00 -1.85 -11.93
N ARG A 279 -2.80 -2.27 -12.35
CA ARG A 279 -2.45 -3.31 -13.31
C ARG A 279 -1.75 -4.44 -12.58
N THR A 280 -2.04 -5.68 -12.91
CA THR A 280 -1.09 -6.77 -12.67
C THR A 280 0.23 -6.50 -13.38
N PRO A 281 1.40 -6.74 -12.74
CA PRO A 281 2.68 -6.48 -13.36
C PRO A 281 2.80 -7.16 -14.73
N LEU A 282 3.49 -6.53 -15.68
CA LEU A 282 3.95 -7.23 -16.87
C LEU A 282 5.08 -8.18 -16.42
N PRO A 283 5.17 -9.43 -16.91
CA PRO A 283 6.34 -10.24 -16.65
C PRO A 283 7.60 -9.55 -17.17
N LEU A 284 8.65 -9.59 -16.37
CA LEU A 284 9.99 -9.17 -16.77
C LEU A 284 10.45 -10.09 -17.91
N GLN A 285 10.95 -9.52 -19.00
CA GLN A 285 11.63 -10.19 -20.13
C GLN A 285 10.85 -11.31 -20.88
N ILE A 286 10.81 -11.19 -22.21
CA ILE A 286 10.19 -12.14 -23.15
C ILE A 286 10.67 -13.60 -22.94
N SER A 287 11.88 -13.79 -22.37
CA SER A 287 12.43 -15.11 -22.05
C SER A 287 11.82 -15.75 -20.78
N GLU A 288 11.45 -14.96 -19.75
CA GLU A 288 10.76 -15.49 -18.55
C GLU A 288 9.26 -15.72 -18.81
N VAL A 289 8.69 -15.02 -19.81
CA VAL A 289 7.31 -15.22 -20.28
C VAL A 289 7.14 -16.61 -20.88
N GLU A 290 8.10 -17.07 -21.69
CA GLU A 290 8.01 -18.35 -22.37
C GLU A 290 8.23 -19.52 -21.40
N GLU A 291 9.19 -19.40 -20.49
CA GLU A 291 9.38 -20.35 -19.38
C GLU A 291 8.21 -20.33 -18.39
N GLY A 292 7.67 -19.15 -18.08
CA GLY A 292 6.50 -18.96 -17.22
C GLY A 292 5.23 -19.56 -17.82
N ILE A 293 4.96 -19.35 -19.12
CA ILE A 293 3.82 -19.96 -19.84
C ILE A 293 3.96 -21.48 -19.87
N GLN A 294 5.17 -22.02 -20.12
CA GLN A 294 5.40 -23.46 -20.10
C GLN A 294 5.26 -24.06 -18.69
N LEU A 295 5.70 -23.35 -17.65
CA LEU A 295 5.52 -23.75 -16.25
C LEU A 295 4.04 -23.73 -15.85
N VAL A 296 3.31 -22.71 -16.30
CA VAL A 296 1.86 -22.55 -16.10
C VAL A 296 1.07 -23.66 -16.79
N GLU A 297 1.42 -23.98 -18.03
CA GLU A 297 0.75 -25.06 -18.78
C GLU A 297 1.00 -26.42 -18.13
N LYS A 298 2.21 -26.64 -17.58
CA LYS A 298 2.52 -27.82 -16.75
C LYS A 298 1.69 -27.86 -15.46
N VAL A 299 1.47 -26.74 -14.77
CA VAL A 299 0.62 -26.67 -13.56
C VAL A 299 -0.81 -27.12 -13.87
N TRP A 300 -1.38 -26.65 -14.99
CA TRP A 300 -2.73 -27.06 -15.39
C TRP A 300 -2.80 -28.53 -15.84
N GLN A 301 -1.78 -29.01 -16.56
CA GLN A 301 -1.70 -30.42 -16.95
C GLN A 301 -1.58 -31.37 -15.74
N GLN A 302 -0.90 -30.96 -14.66
CA GLN A 302 -0.77 -31.75 -13.43
C GLN A 302 -2.09 -31.91 -12.66
N LEU A 303 -3.05 -31.01 -12.86
CA LEU A 303 -4.37 -31.12 -12.23
C LEU A 303 -5.27 -32.15 -12.91
N GLY A 304 -5.03 -32.48 -14.19
CA GLY A 304 -5.83 -33.45 -14.94
C GLY A 304 -7.22 -32.91 -15.28
N ASP A 305 -8.26 -33.75 -15.18
CA ASP A 305 -9.64 -33.29 -15.42
C ASP A 305 -10.07 -32.28 -14.35
N LEU A 306 -10.47 -31.09 -14.82
CA LEU A 306 -10.89 -29.97 -13.99
C LEU A 306 -12.39 -29.99 -13.67
N SER A 307 -13.15 -30.90 -14.27
CA SER A 307 -14.61 -30.98 -14.11
C SER A 307 -14.99 -31.15 -12.63
N GLY A 308 -15.88 -30.28 -12.14
CA GLY A 308 -16.37 -30.33 -10.75
C GLY A 308 -15.37 -29.82 -9.70
N ARG A 309 -14.33 -29.09 -10.10
CA ARG A 309 -13.32 -28.55 -9.16
C ARG A 309 -13.58 -27.11 -8.74
N VAL A 310 -13.16 -26.82 -7.52
CA VAL A 310 -13.09 -25.46 -6.97
C VAL A 310 -11.62 -25.14 -6.72
N ILE A 311 -11.05 -24.29 -7.56
CA ILE A 311 -9.62 -23.95 -7.53
C ILE A 311 -9.46 -22.59 -6.85
N LEU A 312 -8.67 -22.53 -5.78
CA LEU A 312 -8.26 -21.27 -5.15
C LEU A 312 -6.84 -20.92 -5.55
N ILE A 313 -6.67 -19.79 -6.22
CA ILE A 313 -5.36 -19.23 -6.57
C ILE A 313 -4.99 -18.19 -5.52
N GLU A 314 -3.95 -18.47 -4.76
CA GLU A 314 -3.37 -17.56 -3.78
C GLU A 314 -2.23 -16.77 -4.40
N ARG A 315 -2.30 -15.44 -4.30
CA ARG A 315 -1.27 -14.55 -4.86
C ARG A 315 -0.90 -13.45 -3.89
N SER A 316 0.30 -12.88 -4.03
CA SER A 316 0.58 -11.58 -3.41
C SER A 316 -0.13 -10.47 -4.22
N THR A 317 -0.30 -9.30 -3.60
CA THR A 317 -0.85 -8.10 -4.27
C THR A 317 0.03 -7.64 -5.44
N VAL A 318 1.32 -7.99 -5.42
CA VAL A 318 2.33 -7.58 -6.39
C VAL A 318 2.74 -8.65 -7.40
N THR A 319 2.26 -9.89 -7.28
CA THR A 319 2.64 -10.96 -8.23
C THR A 319 1.78 -10.87 -9.49
N PRO A 320 2.37 -10.90 -10.71
CA PRO A 320 1.60 -10.94 -11.94
C PRO A 320 0.97 -12.32 -12.15
N TYR A 321 -0.33 -12.35 -12.48
CA TYR A 321 -1.09 -13.59 -12.67
C TYR A 321 -2.02 -13.55 -13.89
N THR A 322 -1.93 -12.50 -14.72
CA THR A 322 -2.81 -12.36 -15.89
C THR A 322 -2.57 -13.46 -16.91
N GLU A 323 -1.31 -13.78 -17.18
CA GLU A 323 -0.95 -14.83 -18.14
C GLU A 323 -1.33 -16.21 -17.63
N LEU A 324 -1.21 -16.45 -16.32
CA LEU A 324 -1.69 -17.65 -15.64
C LEU A 324 -3.20 -17.85 -15.89
N LEU A 325 -4.01 -16.82 -15.66
CA LEU A 325 -5.46 -16.89 -15.87
C LEU A 325 -5.85 -16.90 -17.34
N GLU A 326 -5.13 -16.20 -18.22
CA GLU A 326 -5.37 -16.26 -19.67
C GLU A 326 -5.10 -17.67 -20.21
N GLY A 327 -4.01 -18.31 -19.77
CA GLY A 327 -3.69 -19.69 -20.11
C GLY A 327 -4.78 -20.65 -19.64
N LEU A 328 -5.22 -20.51 -18.38
CA LEU A 328 -6.32 -21.31 -17.84
C LEU A 328 -7.63 -21.09 -18.61
N ALA A 329 -8.01 -19.85 -18.86
CA ALA A 329 -9.23 -19.49 -19.58
C ALA A 329 -9.24 -20.08 -21.00
N ARG A 330 -8.10 -20.05 -21.71
CA ARG A 330 -7.96 -20.70 -23.02
C ARG A 330 -8.08 -22.22 -22.93
N SER A 331 -7.47 -22.83 -21.92
CA SER A 331 -7.55 -24.28 -21.68
C SER A 331 -9.00 -24.73 -21.44
N LEU A 332 -9.71 -24.06 -20.52
CA LEU A 332 -11.11 -24.34 -20.20
C LEU A 332 -12.02 -24.21 -21.42
N ARG A 333 -11.81 -23.20 -22.27
CA ARG A 333 -12.55 -23.07 -23.53
C ARG A 333 -12.29 -24.20 -24.51
N LYS A 334 -11.04 -24.64 -24.64
CA LYS A 334 -10.69 -25.79 -25.49
C LYS A 334 -11.34 -27.07 -24.99
N SER A 335 -11.49 -27.21 -23.67
CA SER A 335 -12.20 -28.32 -23.02
C SER A 335 -13.74 -28.19 -23.06
N GLY A 336 -14.29 -27.20 -23.76
CA GLY A 336 -15.73 -27.06 -24.00
C GLY A 336 -16.50 -26.25 -22.96
N PHE A 337 -15.84 -25.66 -21.96
CA PHE A 337 -16.52 -24.83 -20.95
C PHE A 337 -16.88 -23.45 -21.50
N ALA A 338 -18.10 -22.99 -21.21
CA ALA A 338 -18.47 -21.59 -21.39
C ALA A 338 -17.94 -20.75 -20.22
N LEU A 339 -17.08 -19.78 -20.54
CA LEU A 339 -16.38 -18.98 -19.53
C LEU A 339 -17.26 -17.80 -19.07
N VAL A 340 -17.45 -17.68 -17.76
CA VAL A 340 -18.08 -16.55 -17.10
C VAL A 340 -17.09 -15.92 -16.15
N ILE A 341 -16.97 -14.60 -16.18
CA ILE A 341 -16.04 -13.86 -15.34
C ILE A 341 -16.81 -12.93 -14.43
N ILE A 342 -16.52 -12.99 -13.14
CA ILE A 342 -17.00 -12.03 -12.14
C ILE A 342 -15.78 -11.24 -11.70
N THR A 343 -15.79 -9.93 -11.97
CA THR A 343 -14.64 -9.07 -11.74
C THR A 343 -15.05 -7.70 -11.25
N ARG A 344 -14.15 -6.99 -10.54
CA ARG A 344 -14.41 -5.61 -10.14
C ARG A 344 -14.38 -4.68 -11.35
N ARG A 345 -15.22 -3.64 -11.34
CA ARG A 345 -15.18 -2.55 -12.31
C ARG A 345 -13.81 -1.87 -12.26
N GLY A 346 -13.11 -1.83 -13.39
CA GLY A 346 -11.76 -1.30 -13.51
C GLY A 346 -10.64 -2.34 -13.30
N SER A 347 -10.94 -3.63 -13.11
CA SER A 347 -9.91 -4.68 -13.14
C SER A 347 -9.30 -4.80 -14.54
N TYR A 348 -7.99 -4.63 -14.65
CA TYR A 348 -7.25 -4.84 -15.89
C TYR A 348 -7.30 -6.32 -16.33
N VAL A 349 -7.18 -7.25 -15.38
CA VAL A 349 -7.23 -8.69 -15.65
C VAL A 349 -8.62 -9.07 -16.13
N GLY A 350 -9.66 -8.59 -15.45
CA GLY A 350 -11.04 -8.72 -15.87
C GLY A 350 -11.26 -8.24 -17.31
N PHE A 351 -10.76 -7.05 -17.67
CA PHE A 351 -10.87 -6.53 -19.04
C PHE A 351 -10.11 -7.37 -20.09
N ARG A 352 -8.93 -7.89 -19.74
CA ARG A 352 -8.16 -8.78 -20.63
C ARG A 352 -8.88 -10.10 -20.87
N LEU A 353 -9.39 -10.70 -19.79
CA LEU A 353 -10.09 -11.98 -19.84
C LEU A 353 -11.50 -11.85 -20.43
N ALA A 354 -12.12 -10.67 -20.38
CA ALA A 354 -13.44 -10.43 -20.96
C ALA A 354 -13.51 -10.81 -22.44
N LYS A 355 -12.43 -10.58 -23.19
CA LYS A 355 -12.28 -10.98 -24.60
C LYS A 355 -12.38 -12.48 -24.84
N LEU A 356 -12.12 -13.27 -23.79
CA LEU A 356 -12.20 -14.73 -23.84
C LEU A 356 -13.53 -15.24 -23.28
N ALA A 357 -14.29 -14.43 -22.54
CA ALA A 357 -15.49 -14.86 -21.84
C ALA A 357 -16.74 -14.82 -22.72
N ALA A 358 -17.70 -15.69 -22.41
CA ALA A 358 -19.06 -15.59 -22.94
C ALA A 358 -19.84 -14.48 -22.22
N VAL A 359 -19.62 -14.35 -20.90
CA VAL A 359 -20.21 -13.30 -20.07
C VAL A 359 -19.18 -12.76 -19.08
N THR A 360 -19.09 -11.44 -18.97
CA THR A 360 -18.28 -10.75 -17.95
C THR A 360 -19.16 -9.83 -17.12
N LEU A 361 -19.12 -10.01 -15.81
CA LEU A 361 -19.84 -9.24 -14.81
C LEU A 361 -18.86 -8.32 -14.08
N HIS A 362 -18.90 -7.03 -14.41
CA HIS A 362 -18.13 -5.98 -13.74
C HIS A 362 -18.89 -5.43 -12.54
N VAL A 363 -18.52 -5.87 -11.34
CA VAL A 363 -19.12 -5.47 -10.07
C VAL A 363 -18.63 -4.08 -9.67
N SER A 364 -19.56 -3.17 -9.37
CA SER A 364 -19.27 -1.81 -8.93
C SER A 364 -20.09 -1.43 -7.69
N SER A 365 -19.44 -0.81 -6.71
CA SER A 365 -20.12 -0.22 -5.53
C SER A 365 -20.95 1.01 -5.87
N SER A 366 -20.64 1.71 -6.96
CA SER A 366 -21.35 2.93 -7.38
C SER A 366 -22.67 2.65 -8.11
N ARG A 367 -23.03 1.37 -8.31
CA ARG A 367 -24.18 0.97 -9.12
C ARG A 367 -25.30 0.41 -8.24
N ALA A 368 -26.38 1.18 -8.11
CA ALA A 368 -27.60 0.80 -7.39
C ALA A 368 -28.77 0.40 -8.31
N GLY A 369 -28.52 0.21 -9.61
CA GLY A 369 -29.55 -0.03 -10.62
C GLY A 369 -29.38 -1.36 -11.38
N PRO A 370 -30.28 -1.65 -12.35
CA PRO A 370 -30.24 -2.88 -13.14
C PRO A 370 -28.90 -3.02 -13.90
N PRO A 371 -28.52 -4.22 -14.37
CA PRO A 371 -27.31 -4.41 -15.16
C PRO A 371 -27.24 -3.47 -16.38
N ARG A 372 -26.10 -2.79 -16.60
CA ARG A 372 -25.84 -2.03 -17.84
C ARG A 372 -24.93 -2.83 -18.72
N GLN A 373 -25.33 -2.97 -19.97
CA GLN A 373 -24.45 -3.53 -20.97
C GLN A 373 -23.34 -2.53 -21.32
N LEU A 374 -22.09 -2.98 -21.23
CA LEU A 374 -20.90 -2.23 -21.63
C LEU A 374 -20.45 -2.61 -23.03
N GLY A 375 -20.68 -3.88 -23.41
CA GLY A 375 -20.36 -4.45 -24.69
C GLY A 375 -21.08 -5.80 -24.88
N PRO A 376 -20.82 -6.50 -26.00
CA PRO A 376 -21.34 -7.84 -26.22
C PRO A 376 -20.88 -8.79 -25.10
N GLY A 377 -21.82 -9.34 -24.32
CA GLY A 377 -21.51 -10.23 -23.19
C GLY A 377 -20.92 -9.55 -21.95
N GLU A 378 -20.70 -8.22 -21.95
CA GLU A 378 -20.12 -7.49 -20.83
C GLU A 378 -21.18 -6.63 -20.12
N PHE A 379 -21.32 -6.83 -18.81
CA PHE A 379 -22.30 -6.14 -17.99
C PHE A 379 -21.66 -5.49 -16.78
N GLU A 380 -22.01 -4.25 -16.49
CA GLU A 380 -21.76 -3.61 -15.21
C GLU A 380 -22.94 -3.85 -14.27
N ILE A 381 -22.66 -4.32 -13.06
CA ILE A 381 -23.68 -4.68 -12.07
C ILE A 381 -23.35 -4.10 -10.70
N GLY A 382 -24.40 -3.92 -9.89
CA GLY A 382 -24.24 -3.56 -8.48
C GLY A 382 -23.69 -4.71 -7.64
N VAL A 383 -23.47 -4.42 -6.36
CA VAL A 383 -22.96 -5.36 -5.36
C VAL A 383 -24.05 -6.32 -4.84
N GLU A 384 -25.09 -6.62 -5.61
CA GLU A 384 -26.17 -7.49 -5.15
C GLU A 384 -25.94 -8.95 -5.61
N PRO A 385 -25.73 -9.91 -4.70
CA PRO A 385 -25.46 -11.31 -5.05
C PRO A 385 -26.58 -11.97 -5.89
N SER A 386 -27.83 -11.57 -5.63
CA SER A 386 -29.02 -12.04 -6.34
C SER A 386 -28.93 -11.79 -7.86
N ILE A 387 -28.46 -10.61 -8.26
CA ILE A 387 -28.27 -10.22 -9.66
C ILE A 387 -27.18 -11.06 -10.31
N MET A 388 -26.06 -11.30 -9.61
CA MET A 388 -24.96 -12.14 -10.10
C MET A 388 -25.43 -13.57 -10.38
N LEU A 389 -26.13 -14.17 -9.42
CA LEU A 389 -26.68 -15.52 -9.55
C LEU A 389 -27.77 -15.61 -10.62
N GLY A 390 -28.58 -14.56 -10.77
CA GLY A 390 -29.59 -14.44 -11.81
C GLY A 390 -28.99 -14.40 -13.22
N LEU A 391 -27.93 -13.62 -13.42
CA LEU A 391 -27.23 -13.53 -14.70
C LEU A 391 -26.45 -14.81 -15.03
N LEU A 392 -25.77 -15.40 -14.04
CA LEU A 392 -25.15 -16.72 -14.18
C LEU A 392 -26.15 -17.78 -14.65
N GLY A 393 -27.37 -17.73 -14.13
CA GLY A 393 -28.44 -18.66 -14.52
C GLY A 393 -28.96 -18.52 -15.95
N ARG A 394 -28.61 -17.44 -16.65
CA ARG A 394 -29.06 -17.17 -18.02
C ARG A 394 -27.99 -17.45 -19.06
N VAL A 395 -26.78 -17.83 -18.63
CA VAL A 395 -25.68 -18.15 -19.54
C VAL A 395 -25.97 -19.48 -20.21
N GLN A 396 -26.05 -19.47 -21.54
CA GLN A 396 -26.16 -20.69 -22.34
C GLN A 396 -24.76 -21.29 -22.50
N ALA A 397 -24.59 -22.56 -22.10
CA ALA A 397 -23.32 -23.27 -22.18
C ALA A 397 -23.47 -24.56 -23.01
N PRO A 398 -22.47 -24.94 -23.81
CA PRO A 398 -22.40 -26.27 -24.40
C PRO A 398 -22.43 -27.33 -23.30
N GLU A 399 -23.34 -28.30 -23.39
CA GLU A 399 -23.50 -29.38 -22.40
C GLU A 399 -23.71 -28.88 -20.94
N ASP A 400 -24.22 -27.66 -20.74
CA ASP A 400 -24.39 -27.03 -19.41
C ASP A 400 -23.07 -26.85 -18.60
N LYS A 401 -21.90 -27.01 -19.23
CA LYS A 401 -20.59 -26.90 -18.56
C LYS A 401 -20.10 -25.44 -18.52
N LEU A 402 -20.10 -24.85 -17.32
CA LEU A 402 -19.62 -23.50 -17.08
C LEU A 402 -18.24 -23.50 -16.42
N ALA A 403 -17.45 -22.47 -16.74
CA ALA A 403 -16.24 -22.13 -16.00
C ALA A 403 -16.41 -20.73 -15.41
N VAL A 404 -16.54 -20.61 -14.09
CA VAL A 404 -16.70 -19.33 -13.42
C VAL A 404 -15.36 -18.88 -12.82
N LEU A 405 -14.81 -17.80 -13.35
CA LEU A 405 -13.63 -17.13 -12.82
C LEU A 405 -14.06 -15.95 -11.95
N ILE A 406 -13.72 -15.98 -10.66
CA ILE A 406 -13.94 -14.90 -9.70
C ILE A 406 -12.62 -14.16 -9.52
N GLU A 407 -12.47 -13.06 -10.26
CA GLU A 407 -11.26 -12.27 -10.41
C GLU A 407 -11.54 -10.80 -10.02
N ASP A 408 -11.37 -10.36 -8.78
CA ASP A 408 -10.71 -11.00 -7.65
C ASP A 408 -11.65 -11.18 -6.44
N THR A 409 -11.55 -12.34 -5.78
CA THR A 409 -12.31 -12.64 -4.56
C THR A 409 -11.99 -11.64 -3.44
N SER A 410 -10.74 -11.18 -3.36
CA SER A 410 -10.35 -10.08 -2.46
C SER A 410 -11.14 -8.79 -2.71
N GLY A 411 -11.33 -8.43 -3.98
CA GLY A 411 -12.13 -7.26 -4.37
C GLY A 411 -13.60 -7.44 -4.07
N LEU A 412 -14.14 -8.66 -4.23
CA LEU A 412 -15.51 -8.95 -3.82
C LEU A 412 -15.69 -8.87 -2.30
N LEU A 413 -14.73 -9.36 -1.51
CA LEU A 413 -14.73 -9.25 -0.05
C LEU A 413 -14.79 -7.78 0.42
N ILE A 414 -14.10 -6.88 -0.30
CA ILE A 414 -14.19 -5.44 -0.06
C ILE A 414 -15.58 -4.89 -0.38
N LEU A 415 -16.14 -5.27 -1.53
CA LEU A 415 -17.37 -4.66 -2.06
C LEU A 415 -18.64 -5.18 -1.39
N LEU A 416 -18.66 -6.46 -1.05
CA LEU A 416 -19.82 -7.18 -0.50
C LEU A 416 -19.70 -7.42 1.01
N GLY A 417 -18.48 -7.45 1.55
CA GLY A 417 -18.21 -7.97 2.88
C GLY A 417 -18.02 -9.49 2.89
N GLU A 418 -17.55 -10.00 4.03
CA GLU A 418 -17.16 -11.41 4.21
C GLU A 418 -18.31 -12.39 4.08
N GLU A 419 -19.40 -12.16 4.82
CA GLU A 419 -20.54 -13.08 4.86
C GLU A 419 -21.21 -13.20 3.48
N ASP A 420 -21.45 -12.07 2.83
CA ASP A 420 -22.14 -12.05 1.54
C ASP A 420 -21.27 -12.58 0.41
N THR A 421 -19.95 -12.32 0.44
CA THR A 421 -19.03 -12.94 -0.52
C THR A 421 -18.99 -14.45 -0.33
N TYR A 422 -18.89 -14.93 0.92
CA TYR A 422 -18.89 -16.36 1.20
C TYR A 422 -20.19 -17.03 0.74
N ARG A 423 -21.36 -16.44 1.09
CA ARG A 423 -22.66 -16.95 0.66
C ARG A 423 -22.80 -16.97 -0.86
N LEU A 424 -22.35 -15.92 -1.54
CA LEU A 424 -22.34 -15.85 -3.01
C LEU A 424 -21.50 -16.98 -3.60
N VAL A 425 -20.24 -17.10 -3.18
CA VAL A 425 -19.32 -18.12 -3.69
C VAL A 425 -19.86 -19.51 -3.41
N ARG A 426 -20.37 -19.75 -2.18
CA ARG A 426 -20.98 -21.03 -1.81
C ARG A 426 -22.19 -21.36 -2.68
N ALA A 427 -23.07 -20.39 -2.92
CA ALA A 427 -24.23 -20.57 -3.80
C ALA A 427 -23.83 -20.87 -5.25
N ILE A 428 -22.74 -20.28 -5.75
CA ILE A 428 -22.17 -20.61 -7.07
C ILE A 428 -21.65 -22.05 -7.07
N ILE A 429 -20.91 -22.46 -6.03
CA ILE A 429 -20.38 -23.82 -5.85
C ILE A 429 -21.51 -24.84 -5.86
N ASP A 430 -22.48 -24.70 -4.97
CA ASP A 430 -23.56 -25.66 -4.78
C ASP A 430 -24.42 -25.81 -6.06
N ARG A 431 -24.51 -24.75 -6.88
CA ARG A 431 -25.25 -24.76 -8.14
C ARG A 431 -24.49 -25.39 -9.31
N LEU A 432 -23.18 -25.15 -9.41
CA LEU A 432 -22.42 -25.44 -10.63
C LEU A 432 -21.57 -26.71 -10.53
N ILE A 433 -20.98 -27.00 -9.37
CA ILE A 433 -20.11 -28.16 -9.20
C ILE A 433 -20.82 -29.50 -9.48
N PRO A 434 -22.08 -29.74 -9.06
CA PRO A 434 -22.79 -30.97 -9.41
C PRO A 434 -22.98 -31.20 -10.91
N LYS A 435 -22.88 -30.14 -11.74
CA LYS A 435 -22.95 -30.20 -13.20
C LYS A 435 -21.59 -30.42 -13.86
N GLY A 436 -20.54 -30.69 -13.10
CA GLY A 436 -19.17 -30.81 -13.60
C GLY A 436 -18.55 -29.48 -14.03
N SER A 437 -19.13 -28.34 -13.65
CA SER A 437 -18.56 -27.02 -13.92
C SER A 437 -17.31 -26.77 -13.08
N VAL A 438 -16.52 -25.76 -13.45
CA VAL A 438 -15.29 -25.37 -12.75
C VAL A 438 -15.45 -23.99 -12.14
N ILE A 439 -14.99 -23.81 -10.90
CA ILE A 439 -14.95 -22.51 -10.24
C ILE A 439 -13.51 -22.19 -9.90
N VAL A 440 -13.07 -20.98 -10.25
CA VAL A 440 -11.72 -20.50 -9.96
C VAL A 440 -11.84 -19.20 -9.19
N MET A 441 -11.22 -19.15 -8.03
CA MET A 441 -11.19 -17.99 -7.13
C MET A 441 -9.78 -17.44 -7.06
N VAL A 442 -9.63 -16.11 -7.09
CA VAL A 442 -8.33 -15.46 -6.92
C VAL A 442 -8.34 -14.67 -5.62
N LEU A 443 -7.52 -15.07 -4.66
CA LEU A 443 -7.43 -14.46 -3.33
C LEU A 443 -6.01 -13.96 -3.07
N SER A 444 -5.89 -12.88 -2.32
CA SER A 444 -4.62 -12.37 -1.80
C SER A 444 -4.52 -12.64 -0.30
N PRO A 445 -3.82 -13.70 0.16
CA PRO A 445 -3.79 -14.04 1.57
C PRO A 445 -3.26 -12.92 2.47
N GLY A 446 -2.23 -12.19 2.03
CA GLY A 446 -1.64 -11.08 2.78
C GLY A 446 -2.56 -9.88 2.99
N ALA A 447 -3.70 -9.84 2.30
CA ALA A 447 -4.67 -8.76 2.40
C ALA A 447 -5.78 -8.99 3.43
N HIS A 448 -5.87 -10.20 3.99
CA HIS A 448 -7.00 -10.63 4.81
C HIS A 448 -6.53 -11.30 6.11
N GLU A 449 -7.41 -11.34 7.11
CA GLU A 449 -7.16 -12.12 8.32
C GLU A 449 -7.09 -13.62 8.01
N GLU A 450 -6.25 -14.34 8.74
CA GLU A 450 -6.03 -15.78 8.55
C GLU A 450 -7.32 -16.60 8.63
N ARG A 451 -8.28 -16.16 9.46
CA ARG A 451 -9.62 -16.77 9.55
C ARG A 451 -10.35 -16.75 8.20
N ILE A 452 -10.35 -15.61 7.50
CA ILE A 452 -11.03 -15.43 6.21
C ILE A 452 -10.34 -16.29 5.16
N VAL A 453 -9.00 -16.23 5.13
CA VAL A 453 -8.20 -17.03 4.20
C VAL A 453 -8.51 -18.52 4.37
N ASN A 454 -8.54 -19.03 5.60
CA ASN A 454 -8.83 -20.43 5.88
C ASN A 454 -10.28 -20.82 5.51
N LEU A 455 -11.22 -19.89 5.64
CA LEU A 455 -12.62 -20.11 5.25
C LEU A 455 -12.78 -20.28 3.73
N PHE A 456 -12.04 -19.53 2.90
CA PHE A 456 -12.03 -19.74 1.45
C PHE A 456 -11.18 -20.95 1.02
N ARG A 457 -10.07 -21.23 1.71
CA ARG A 457 -9.31 -22.48 1.52
C ARG A 457 -10.19 -23.71 1.74
N GLY A 458 -11.08 -23.67 2.74
CA GLY A 458 -12.05 -24.74 3.02
C GLY A 458 -13.13 -24.94 1.95
N LEU A 459 -13.31 -24.00 1.02
CA LEU A 459 -14.20 -24.16 -0.13
C LEU A 459 -13.51 -24.80 -1.34
N ALA A 460 -12.18 -24.79 -1.36
CA ALA A 460 -11.39 -25.23 -2.51
C ALA A 460 -11.07 -26.72 -2.46
N THR A 461 -11.13 -27.39 -3.61
CA THR A 461 -10.59 -28.74 -3.83
C THR A 461 -9.09 -28.69 -4.08
N ASP A 462 -8.62 -27.64 -4.75
CA ASP A 462 -7.23 -27.43 -5.09
C ASP A 462 -6.83 -25.99 -4.77
N ILE A 463 -5.68 -25.82 -4.12
CA ILE A 463 -5.10 -24.51 -3.83
C ILE A 463 -3.80 -24.38 -4.62
N ILE A 464 -3.66 -23.31 -5.39
CA ILE A 464 -2.47 -23.00 -6.17
C ILE A 464 -1.84 -21.75 -5.55
N ASP A 465 -0.72 -21.95 -4.87
CA ASP A 465 0.04 -20.86 -4.26
C ASP A 465 1.04 -20.29 -5.27
N VAL A 466 0.77 -19.08 -5.74
CA VAL A 466 1.57 -18.27 -6.67
C VAL A 466 2.32 -17.16 -5.91
N THR A 467 2.30 -17.16 -4.57
CA THR A 467 3.16 -16.25 -3.79
C THR A 467 4.64 -16.62 -3.88
N ARG A 468 4.95 -17.83 -4.35
CA ARG A 468 6.30 -18.38 -4.50
C ARG A 468 6.54 -18.80 -5.95
N THR A 469 7.79 -18.67 -6.40
CA THR A 469 8.27 -19.21 -7.67
C THR A 469 9.20 -20.39 -7.39
N PRO A 470 8.91 -21.62 -7.90
CA PRO A 470 7.77 -22.00 -8.75
C PRO A 470 6.44 -22.10 -7.98
N PRO A 471 5.28 -22.00 -8.67
CA PRO A 471 3.97 -22.18 -8.04
C PRO A 471 3.85 -23.56 -7.39
N THR A 472 3.25 -23.62 -6.21
CA THR A 472 3.03 -24.88 -5.49
C THR A 472 1.55 -25.24 -5.45
N ILE A 473 1.22 -26.48 -5.82
CA ILE A 473 -0.14 -27.04 -5.74
C ILE A 473 -0.30 -27.73 -4.38
N LEU A 474 -1.29 -27.28 -3.61
CA LEU A 474 -1.71 -27.87 -2.35
C LEU A 474 -3.09 -28.49 -2.57
N ARG A 475 -3.20 -29.81 -2.50
CA ARG A 475 -4.50 -30.50 -2.54
C ARG A 475 -5.10 -30.54 -1.15
N THR A 476 -6.33 -30.06 -1.02
CA THR A 476 -7.15 -30.22 0.18
C THR A 476 -7.87 -31.57 0.06
N ILE A 477 -7.59 -32.47 1.01
CA ILE A 477 -8.19 -33.81 1.09
C ILE A 477 -9.64 -33.71 1.52
#